data_AF-A0A9J6ZNJ7-F1
#
_entry.id   AF-A0A9J6ZNJ7-F1
#
_cell.length_a   1.000
_cell.length_b   1.000
_cell.length_c   1.000
_cell.angle_alpha   90.00
_cell.angle_beta   90.00
_cell.angle_gamma   90.00
#
_symmetry.space_group_name_H-M   'P 1'
#
loop_
_entity.id
_entity.type
_entity.pdbx_description
1 polymer ?
#
loop_
_entity_poly.entity_id
_entity_poly.type
_entity_poly.pdbx_seq_one_letter_code
_entity_poly.pdbx_strand_id
1 'polypeptide(L)'
;MKTNKLIYLGKIFAIAVLILGIIHDIATFTPLIKGGLACLTPGDLHAMIYMSLICGTSFILSGLILVLLLKKVEQFAFLSSPILLIGVFLAISGILSIVYMFDNPFAWLALLLNLSMFIITIGLKMKLDNK
;
A
#
# COMPACT_ATOMS: atom_id res chain seq x y z
N MET A 1 -11.79 19.16 -7.86
CA MET A 1 -11.70 17.97 -8.73
C MET A 1 -13.04 17.23 -8.78
N LYS A 2 -13.55 16.80 -9.95
CA LYS A 2 -14.81 16.01 -10.07
C LYS A 2 -14.62 14.62 -9.43
N THR A 3 -15.66 14.02 -8.83
CA THR A 3 -15.59 12.71 -8.15
C THR A 3 -14.99 11.62 -9.04
N ASN A 4 -15.38 11.59 -10.32
CA ASN A 4 -14.87 10.62 -11.31
C ASN A 4 -13.35 10.76 -11.53
N LYS A 5 -12.80 11.99 -11.43
CA LYS A 5 -11.35 12.22 -11.53
C LYS A 5 -10.60 11.67 -10.31
N LEU A 6 -11.16 11.82 -9.09
CA LEU A 6 -10.58 11.20 -7.88
C LEU A 6 -10.57 9.69 -7.98
N ILE A 7 -11.67 9.10 -8.45
CA ILE A 7 -11.79 7.65 -8.62
C ILE A 7 -10.78 7.12 -9.64
N TYR A 8 -10.64 7.82 -10.77
CA TYR A 8 -9.65 7.46 -11.78
C TYR A 8 -8.22 7.52 -11.24
N LEU A 9 -7.86 8.61 -10.57
CA LEU A 9 -6.54 8.74 -9.92
C LEU A 9 -6.33 7.67 -8.84
N GLY A 10 -7.33 7.42 -7.99
CA GLY A 10 -7.27 6.38 -6.96
C GLY A 10 -7.03 5.00 -7.56
N LYS A 11 -7.59 4.69 -8.73
CA LYS A 11 -7.32 3.42 -9.43
C LYS A 11 -5.86 3.33 -9.90
N ILE A 12 -5.30 4.42 -10.43
CA ILE A 12 -3.89 4.46 -10.83
C ILE A 12 -2.99 4.20 -9.63
N PHE A 13 -3.24 4.90 -8.51
CA PHE A 13 -2.45 4.71 -7.29
C PHE A 13 -2.63 3.31 -6.70
N ALA A 14 -3.85 2.76 -6.70
CA ALA A 14 -4.09 1.40 -6.23
C ALA A 14 -3.35 0.34 -7.08
N ILE A 15 -3.27 0.53 -8.41
CA ILE A 15 -2.47 -0.33 -9.29
C ILE A 15 -0.97 -0.17 -8.98
N ALA A 16 -0.50 1.05 -8.77
CA ALA A 16 0.90 1.28 -8.41
C ALA A 16 1.26 0.63 -7.05
N VAL A 17 0.36 0.68 -6.05
CA VAL A 17 0.56 0.00 -4.75
C VAL A 17 0.63 -1.51 -4.94
N LEU A 18 -0.23 -2.07 -5.79
CA LEU A 18 -0.18 -3.49 -6.14
C LEU A 18 1.17 -3.86 -6.77
N ILE A 19 1.64 -3.10 -7.75
CA ILE A 19 2.93 -3.32 -8.42
C ILE A 19 4.08 -3.22 -7.40
N LEU A 20 4.04 -2.23 -6.50
CA LEU A 20 5.02 -2.08 -5.43
C LEU A 20 5.08 -3.33 -4.54
N GLY A 21 3.93 -3.92 -4.18
CA GLY A 21 3.86 -5.16 -3.43
C GLY A 21 4.51 -6.35 -4.15
N ILE A 22 4.26 -6.49 -5.46
CA ILE A 22 4.91 -7.53 -6.28
C ILE A 22 6.44 -7.33 -6.30
N ILE A 23 6.89 -6.10 -6.53
CA ILE A 23 8.32 -5.78 -6.54
C ILE A 23 8.96 -6.08 -5.17
N HIS A 24 8.27 -5.72 -4.08
CA HIS A 24 8.72 -6.00 -2.72
C HIS A 24 8.92 -7.50 -2.49
N ASP A 25 7.91 -8.32 -2.79
CA ASP A 25 7.96 -9.77 -2.57
C ASP A 25 9.08 -10.43 -3.40
N ILE A 26 9.27 -9.99 -4.65
CA ILE A 26 10.39 -10.48 -5.48
C ILE A 26 11.74 -10.07 -4.87
N ALA A 27 11.84 -8.82 -4.39
CA ALA A 27 13.05 -8.30 -3.78
C ALA A 27 13.47 -9.06 -2.51
N THR A 28 12.51 -9.55 -1.72
CA THR A 28 12.75 -10.39 -0.53
C THR A 28 13.64 -11.60 -0.82
N PHE A 29 13.54 -12.19 -2.01
CA PHE A 29 14.31 -13.37 -2.38
C PHE A 29 15.66 -13.05 -3.01
N THR A 30 15.99 -11.78 -3.23
CA THR A 30 17.25 -11.39 -3.86
C THR A 30 18.45 -11.70 -2.96
N PRO A 31 19.62 -12.00 -3.55
CA PRO A 31 20.86 -12.24 -2.80
C PRO A 31 21.25 -11.06 -1.91
N LEU A 32 20.84 -9.84 -2.26
CA LEU A 32 21.09 -8.63 -1.49
C LEU A 32 20.49 -8.71 -0.09
N ILE A 33 19.25 -9.20 0.02
CA ILE A 33 18.55 -9.33 1.30
C ILE A 33 19.01 -10.58 2.06
N LYS A 34 19.16 -11.72 1.37
CA LYS A 34 19.66 -12.95 2.01
C LYS A 34 21.10 -12.82 2.52
N GLY A 35 21.95 -12.07 1.80
CA GLY A 35 23.32 -11.77 2.22
C GLY A 35 23.37 -10.84 3.43
N GLY A 36 22.51 -9.82 3.47
CA GLY A 36 22.39 -8.92 4.63
C GLY A 36 21.86 -9.60 5.89
N LEU A 37 21.14 -10.71 5.74
CA LEU A 37 20.56 -11.50 6.83
C LEU A 37 21.41 -12.73 7.22
N ALA A 38 22.61 -12.89 6.64
CA ALA A 38 23.45 -14.08 6.84
C ALA A 38 23.93 -14.28 8.29
N CYS A 39 23.87 -13.23 9.12
CA CYS A 39 24.21 -13.28 10.54
C CYS A 39 23.08 -13.83 11.42
N LEU A 40 21.87 -14.01 10.88
CA LEU A 40 20.72 -14.51 11.63
C LEU A 40 20.77 -16.03 11.79
N THR A 41 20.14 -16.50 12.88
CA THR A 41 19.84 -17.92 13.01
C THR A 41 18.85 -18.34 11.91
N PRO A 42 18.81 -19.63 11.52
CA PRO A 42 17.85 -20.09 10.50
C PRO A 42 16.39 -19.77 10.84
N GLY A 43 16.02 -19.84 12.13
CA GLY A 43 14.67 -19.51 12.58
C GLY A 43 14.33 -18.03 12.38
N ASP A 44 15.22 -17.13 12.77
CA ASP A 44 15.02 -15.68 12.63
C ASP A 44 15.02 -15.26 11.15
N LEU A 45 15.84 -15.91 10.33
CA LEU A 45 15.85 -15.70 8.88
C LEU A 45 14.49 -16.05 8.25
N HIS A 46 13.92 -17.20 8.60
CA HIS A 46 12.61 -17.60 8.11
C HIS A 46 11.49 -16.67 8.59
N ALA A 47 11.55 -16.22 9.84
CA ALA A 47 10.59 -15.25 10.39
C ALA A 47 10.67 -13.91 9.64
N MET A 48 11.87 -13.40 9.38
CA MET A 48 12.08 -12.14 8.63
C MET A 48 11.59 -12.25 7.19
N ILE A 49 11.85 -13.37 6.51
CA ILE A 49 11.33 -13.62 5.16
C ILE A 49 9.80 -13.64 5.18
N TYR A 50 9.19 -14.36 6.12
CA TYR A 50 7.73 -14.41 6.24
C TYR A 50 7.13 -13.01 6.47
N MET A 51 7.68 -12.23 7.40
CA MET A 51 7.19 -10.86 7.67
C MET A 51 7.30 -9.94 6.46
N SER A 52 8.40 -10.06 5.69
CA SER A 52 8.56 -9.31 4.44
C SER A 52 7.52 -9.72 3.39
N LEU A 53 7.26 -11.03 3.23
CA LEU A 53 6.23 -11.51 2.28
C LEU A 53 4.83 -11.07 2.68
N ILE A 54 4.50 -11.08 3.97
CA ILE A 54 3.21 -10.57 4.46
C ILE A 54 3.09 -9.07 4.16
N CYS A 55 4.18 -8.30 4.26
CA CYS A 55 4.19 -6.89 3.91
C CYS A 55 3.84 -6.67 2.42
N GLY A 56 4.57 -7.30 1.50
CA GLY A 56 4.30 -7.14 0.07
C GLY A 56 2.94 -7.70 -0.35
N THR A 57 2.55 -8.87 0.19
CA THR A 57 1.20 -9.43 0.00
C THR A 57 0.10 -8.48 0.51
N SER A 58 0.32 -7.78 1.62
CA SER A 58 -0.63 -6.78 2.13
C SER A 58 -0.82 -5.60 1.18
N PHE A 59 0.25 -5.16 0.50
CA PHE A 59 0.15 -4.15 -0.57
C PHE A 59 -0.59 -4.67 -1.80
N ILE A 60 -0.29 -5.91 -2.24
CA ILE A 60 -1.00 -6.55 -3.36
C ILE A 60 -2.50 -6.62 -3.06
N LEU A 61 -2.86 -7.13 -1.89
CA LEU A 61 -4.26 -7.28 -1.46
C LEU A 61 -4.95 -5.91 -1.35
N SER A 62 -4.30 -4.93 -0.72
CA SER A 62 -4.83 -3.58 -0.60
C SER A 62 -5.08 -2.94 -1.96
N GLY A 63 -4.12 -3.04 -2.88
CA GLY A 63 -4.27 -2.52 -4.24
C GLY A 63 -5.40 -3.17 -5.01
N LEU A 64 -5.52 -4.50 -4.95
CA LEU A 64 -6.61 -5.25 -5.57
C LEU A 64 -7.98 -4.83 -5.02
N ILE A 65 -8.14 -4.81 -3.70
CA ILE A 65 -9.40 -4.43 -3.05
C ILE A 65 -9.75 -2.99 -3.41
N LEU A 66 -8.80 -2.05 -3.35
CA LEU A 66 -9.04 -0.66 -3.74
C LEU A 66 -9.50 -0.52 -5.18
N VAL A 67 -8.88 -1.22 -6.14
CA VAL A 67 -9.31 -1.21 -7.55
C VAL A 67 -10.76 -1.68 -7.70
N LEU A 68 -11.15 -2.74 -6.99
CA LEU A 68 -12.52 -3.28 -7.02
C LEU A 68 -13.52 -2.32 -6.38
N LEU A 69 -13.23 -1.80 -5.19
CA LEU A 69 -14.12 -0.91 -4.46
C LEU A 69 -14.31 0.44 -5.17
N LEU A 70 -13.24 1.02 -5.71
CA LEU A 70 -13.29 2.28 -6.46
C LEU A 70 -14.15 2.20 -7.73
N LYS A 71 -14.35 1.00 -8.31
CA LYS A 71 -15.29 0.82 -9.43
C LYS A 71 -16.75 0.92 -8.99
N LYS A 72 -17.06 0.62 -7.74
CA LYS A 72 -18.42 0.51 -7.21
C LYS A 72 -18.84 1.67 -6.31
N VAL A 73 -17.90 2.49 -5.88
CA VAL A 73 -18.14 3.58 -4.92
C VAL A 73 -19.13 4.65 -5.41
N GLU A 74 -19.26 4.88 -6.73
CA GLU A 74 -20.28 5.80 -7.26
C GLU A 74 -21.70 5.23 -7.13
N GLN A 75 -21.84 3.90 -7.14
CA GLN A 75 -23.13 3.22 -6.97
C GLN A 75 -23.47 3.05 -5.49
N PHE A 76 -22.46 2.88 -4.64
CA PHE A 76 -22.62 2.56 -3.23
C PHE A 76 -21.73 3.47 -2.37
N ALA A 77 -22.28 4.60 -1.92
CA ALA A 77 -21.53 5.60 -1.15
C ALA A 77 -20.94 5.06 0.17
N PHE A 78 -21.56 4.03 0.77
CA PHE A 78 -21.05 3.40 2.00
C PHE A 78 -19.67 2.74 1.81
N LEU A 79 -19.29 2.40 0.57
CA LEU A 79 -17.96 1.87 0.25
C LEU A 79 -16.83 2.89 0.48
N SER A 80 -17.16 4.16 0.68
CA SER A 80 -16.17 5.19 1.03
C SER A 80 -15.45 4.89 2.34
N SER A 81 -16.14 4.30 3.33
CA SER A 81 -15.55 3.94 4.63
C SER A 81 -14.51 2.82 4.55
N PRO A 82 -14.76 1.64 3.93
CA PRO A 82 -13.73 0.61 3.78
C PRO A 82 -12.58 1.07 2.87
N ILE A 83 -12.84 1.91 1.86
CA ILE A 83 -11.77 2.53 1.06
C ILE A 83 -10.86 3.39 1.95
N LEU A 84 -11.43 4.24 2.80
CA LEU A 84 -10.67 5.06 3.75
C LEU A 84 -9.89 4.22 4.75
N LEU A 85 -10.47 3.13 5.27
CA LEU A 85 -9.80 2.21 6.19
C LEU A 85 -8.52 1.64 5.57
N ILE A 86 -8.58 1.19 4.31
CA ILE A 86 -7.39 0.72 3.58
C ILE A 86 -6.41 1.88 3.38
N GLY A 87 -6.90 3.09 3.08
CA GLY A 87 -6.07 4.29 2.99
C GLY A 87 -5.27 4.57 4.27
N VAL A 88 -5.91 4.46 5.44
CA VAL A 88 -5.25 4.62 6.75
C VAL A 88 -4.18 3.55 6.96
N PHE A 89 -4.51 2.29 6.68
CA PHE A 89 -3.56 1.18 6.78
C PHE A 89 -2.31 1.43 5.91
N LEU A 90 -2.50 1.84 4.65
CA LEU A 90 -1.40 2.16 3.74
C LEU A 90 -0.58 3.34 4.28
N ALA A 91 -1.22 4.40 4.77
CA ALA A 91 -0.51 5.55 5.35
C ALA A 91 0.39 5.16 6.52
N ILE A 92 -0.13 4.35 7.46
CA ILE A 92 0.66 3.82 8.59
C ILE A 92 1.84 3.01 8.07
N SER A 93 1.61 2.10 7.13
CA SER A 93 2.67 1.29 6.52
C SER A 93 3.74 2.15 5.83
N GLY A 94 3.33 3.20 5.09
CA GLY A 94 4.24 4.15 4.46
C GLY A 94 5.11 4.89 5.50
N ILE A 95 4.53 5.37 6.59
CA ILE A 95 5.27 6.03 7.68
C ILE A 95 6.27 5.07 8.32
N LEU A 96 5.83 3.87 8.69
CA LEU A 96 6.69 2.85 9.30
C LEU A 96 7.85 2.47 8.38
N SER A 97 7.65 2.44 7.07
CA SER A 97 8.73 2.12 6.13
C SER A 97 9.92 3.08 6.24
N ILE A 98 9.67 4.39 6.41
CA ILE A 98 10.74 5.39 6.58
C ILE A 98 11.34 5.37 7.98
N VAL A 99 10.52 5.14 9.01
CA VAL A 99 11.00 5.03 10.39
C VAL A 99 12.04 3.91 10.53
N TYR A 100 11.81 2.77 9.86
CA TYR A 100 12.69 1.61 9.96
C TYR A 100 13.72 1.48 8.82
N MET A 101 13.53 2.18 7.70
CA MET A 101 14.39 2.07 6.51
C MET A 101 14.66 3.44 5.87
N PHE A 102 15.07 4.42 6.68
CA PHE A 102 15.28 5.81 6.24
C PHE A 102 16.23 5.93 5.03
N ASP A 103 17.33 5.19 5.02
CA ASP A 103 18.33 5.22 3.94
C ASP A 103 17.89 4.43 2.68
N ASN A 104 16.74 3.75 2.73
CA ASN A 104 16.24 2.96 1.61
C ASN A 104 15.37 3.83 0.68
N PRO A 105 15.78 4.05 -0.59
CA PRO A 105 14.99 4.85 -1.53
C PRO A 105 13.60 4.26 -1.82
N PHE A 106 13.43 2.94 -1.70
CA PHE A 106 12.13 2.30 -1.89
C PHE A 106 11.15 2.58 -0.73
N ALA A 107 11.65 2.85 0.48
CA ALA A 107 10.80 3.26 1.59
C ALA A 107 10.22 4.66 1.36
N TRP A 108 10.98 5.57 0.75
CA TRP A 108 10.48 6.89 0.34
C TRP A 108 9.41 6.79 -0.75
N LEU A 109 9.62 5.90 -1.73
CA LEU A 109 8.63 5.62 -2.74
C LEU A 109 7.34 5.06 -2.13
N ALA A 110 7.46 4.12 -1.19
CA ALA A 110 6.32 3.54 -0.47
C ALA A 110 5.55 4.61 0.32
N LEU A 111 6.25 5.48 1.06
CA LEU A 111 5.64 6.60 1.77
C LEU A 111 4.86 7.51 0.83
N LEU A 112 5.48 7.99 -0.25
CA LEU A 112 4.87 8.92 -1.18
C LEU A 112 3.61 8.30 -1.82
N LEU A 113 3.70 7.05 -2.24
CA LEU A 113 2.60 6.35 -2.89
C LEU A 113 1.44 6.10 -1.93
N ASN A 114 1.73 5.60 -0.73
CA ASN A 114 0.73 5.26 0.26
C ASN A 114 0.05 6.50 0.84
N LEU A 115 0.81 7.57 1.10
CA LEU A 115 0.26 8.84 1.59
C LEU A 115 -0.62 9.51 0.53
N SER A 116 -0.20 9.47 -0.74
CA SER A 116 -1.02 9.96 -1.86
C SER A 116 -2.33 9.19 -1.96
N MET A 117 -2.30 7.87 -1.82
CA MET A 117 -3.50 7.05 -1.80
C MET A 117 -4.43 7.46 -0.64
N PHE A 118 -3.89 7.64 0.56
CA PHE A 118 -4.66 8.09 1.72
C PHE A 118 -5.36 9.43 1.48
N ILE A 119 -4.64 10.43 0.96
CA ILE A 119 -5.21 11.75 0.61
C ILE A 119 -6.36 11.60 -0.39
N ILE A 120 -6.21 10.72 -1.39
CA ILE A 120 -7.29 10.42 -2.35
C ILE A 120 -8.50 9.80 -1.64
N THR A 121 -8.29 8.86 -0.72
CA THR A 121 -9.40 8.22 0.01
C THR A 121 -10.15 9.19 0.92
N ILE A 122 -9.46 10.10 1.61
CA ILE A 122 -10.10 11.17 2.41
C ILE A 122 -10.91 12.09 1.49
N GLY A 123 -10.29 12.57 0.41
CA GLY A 123 -10.96 13.46 -0.53
C GLY A 123 -12.19 12.82 -1.18
N LEU A 124 -12.17 11.49 -1.38
CA LEU A 124 -13.31 10.73 -1.86
C LEU A 124 -14.42 10.63 -0.81
N LYS A 125 -14.08 10.31 0.45
CA LYS A 125 -15.03 10.24 1.57
C LYS A 125 -15.75 11.57 1.77
N MET A 126 -14.99 12.66 1.89
CA MET A 126 -15.56 14.01 2.06
C MET A 126 -16.50 14.40 0.92
N LYS A 127 -16.22 14.00 -0.32
CA LYS A 127 -17.08 14.32 -1.47
C LYS A 127 -18.37 13.52 -1.52
N LEU A 128 -18.35 12.30 -1.02
CA LEU A 128 -19.52 11.42 -1.02
C LEU A 128 -20.44 11.70 0.16
N ASP A 129 -19.90 12.14 1.29
CA ASP A 129 -20.70 12.52 2.47
C ASP A 129 -21.39 13.89 2.32
N ASN A 130 -20.86 14.77 1.46
CA ASN A 130 -21.44 16.08 1.15
C ASN A 130 -22.42 16.06 -0.05
N LYS A 131 -22.82 14.88 -0.51
CA LYS A 131 -23.81 14.68 -1.59
C LYS A 131 -25.12 14.20 -1.01
#